data_AF-A0A957FIV8-F1
#
_entry.id   AF-A0A957FIV8-F1
#
_cell.length_a   1.000
_cell.length_b   1.000
_cell.length_c   1.000
_cell.angle_alpha   90.00
_cell.angle_beta   90.00
_cell.angle_gamma   90.00
#
_symmetry.space_group_name_H-M   'P 1'
#
loop_
_entity.id
_entity.type
_entity.pdbx_description
1 polymer ?
#
loop_
_entity_poly.entity_id
_entity_poly.type
_entity_poly.pdbx_seq_one_letter_code
_entity_poly.pdbx_strand_id
1 'polypeptide(L)'
;MYKFVLISLLLFGGTGCNVAEQDNIPTADVAANAVVPNAITAANVDQIVPLQHLGDGVMTQIALSPSDDTLVVGTTIGVYIYDDGDTAVPRDFYPTDEPVEEVAISPDGQILAVVIRPSNTT
;
A
#
# COMPACT_ATOMS: atom_id res chain seq x y z
N MET A 1 -21.71 36.11 -2.25
CA MET A 1 -21.94 37.16 -1.22
C MET A 1 -23.02 36.63 -0.28
N TYR A 2 -22.64 35.82 0.72
CA TYR A 2 -23.59 35.16 1.62
C TYR A 2 -23.85 36.05 2.85
N LYS A 3 -25.14 36.24 3.15
CA LYS A 3 -25.68 37.13 4.18
C LYS A 3 -25.42 36.57 5.59
N PHE A 4 -24.91 37.43 6.48
CA PHE A 4 -24.89 37.21 7.93
C PHE A 4 -26.29 37.42 8.51
N VAL A 5 -26.71 36.55 9.42
CA VAL A 5 -27.84 36.80 10.33
C VAL A 5 -27.35 36.53 11.75
N LEU A 6 -27.23 37.60 12.55
CA LEU A 6 -27.06 37.54 14.00
C LEU A 6 -28.43 37.31 14.64
N ILE A 7 -28.53 36.38 15.60
CA ILE A 7 -29.64 36.36 16.57
C ILE A 7 -29.04 36.14 17.97
N SER A 8 -29.40 37.06 18.85
CA SER A 8 -28.89 37.23 20.21
C SER A 8 -29.41 36.18 21.22
N LEU A 9 -28.59 36.02 22.25
CA LEU A 9 -28.69 35.20 23.46
C LEU A 9 -29.99 35.43 24.28
N LEU A 10 -30.61 34.33 24.76
CA LEU A 10 -31.43 34.34 25.97
C LEU A 10 -30.87 33.32 26.96
N LEU A 11 -30.34 33.81 28.09
CA LEU A 11 -30.15 33.02 29.29
C LEU A 11 -31.50 32.76 29.93
N PHE A 12 -31.87 31.49 30.06
CA PHE A 12 -32.88 31.08 31.02
C PHE A 12 -32.20 30.21 32.08
N GLY A 13 -32.12 30.76 33.30
CA GLY A 13 -31.94 29.99 34.51
C GLY A 13 -33.20 29.17 34.77
N GLY A 14 -33.02 27.87 34.99
CA GLY A 14 -34.07 26.96 35.38
C GLY A 14 -33.46 25.87 36.24
N THR A 15 -33.54 26.05 37.56
CA THR A 15 -33.26 25.00 38.56
C THR A 15 -34.29 23.89 38.45
N GLY A 16 -33.82 22.65 38.39
CA GLY A 16 -34.67 21.48 38.55
C GLY A 16 -34.20 20.31 37.69
N CYS A 17 -33.27 19.51 38.21
CA CYS A 17 -33.07 18.14 37.71
C CYS A 17 -34.25 17.30 38.21
N ASN A 18 -35.21 17.00 37.33
CA ASN A 18 -36.21 15.97 37.57
C ASN A 18 -36.02 14.91 36.47
N VAL A 19 -35.51 13.74 36.84
CA VAL A 19 -35.46 12.56 35.98
C VAL A 19 -36.82 11.88 36.08
N ALA A 20 -37.70 12.16 35.12
CA ALA A 20 -38.89 11.36 34.90
C ALA A 20 -38.52 10.17 34.01
N GLU A 21 -38.63 8.98 34.60
CA GLU A 21 -38.93 7.66 34.03
C GLU A 21 -38.72 7.51 32.51
N GLN A 22 -37.64 6.82 32.14
CA GLN A 22 -37.38 6.42 30.76
C GLN A 22 -38.42 5.37 30.35
N ASP A 23 -39.40 5.84 29.58
CA ASP A 23 -40.41 5.02 28.93
C ASP A 23 -39.75 3.99 28.00
N ASN A 24 -40.30 2.79 28.04
CA ASN A 24 -39.79 1.55 27.49
C ASN A 24 -39.60 1.64 25.96
N ILE A 25 -38.35 1.72 25.46
CA ILE A 25 -38.09 1.63 24.01
C ILE A 25 -38.24 0.17 23.59
N PRO A 26 -39.15 -0.17 22.65
CA PRO A 26 -39.25 -1.53 22.13
C PRO A 26 -37.90 -1.94 21.52
N THR A 27 -37.36 -3.07 21.97
CA THR A 27 -36.15 -3.68 21.43
C THR A 27 -36.46 -4.17 20.02
N ALA A 28 -36.38 -3.26 19.04
CA ALA A 28 -36.21 -3.67 17.67
C ALA A 28 -34.82 -4.32 17.62
N ASP A 29 -34.81 -5.65 17.58
CA ASP A 29 -33.66 -6.46 17.19
C ASP A 29 -33.24 -6.01 15.79
N VAL A 30 -32.38 -5.00 15.73
CA VAL A 30 -31.61 -4.72 14.52
C VAL A 30 -30.58 -5.84 14.45
N ALA A 31 -31.05 -7.01 14.02
CA ALA A 31 -30.21 -8.09 13.56
C ALA A 31 -29.34 -7.49 12.46
N ALA A 32 -28.14 -7.11 12.86
CA ALA A 32 -27.12 -6.52 12.03
C ALA A 32 -26.66 -7.59 11.05
N ASN A 33 -27.42 -7.74 9.96
CA ASN A 33 -26.95 -8.41 8.76
C ASN A 33 -26.03 -7.43 8.01
N ALA A 34 -25.01 -6.93 8.71
CA ALA A 34 -23.84 -6.36 8.07
C ALA A 34 -23.14 -7.56 7.45
N VAL A 35 -23.08 -7.62 6.12
CA VAL A 35 -22.13 -8.49 5.43
C VAL A 35 -20.76 -8.05 5.91
N VAL A 36 -20.22 -8.75 6.91
CA VAL A 36 -18.82 -8.58 7.29
C VAL A 36 -18.06 -9.12 6.07
N PRO A 37 -17.35 -8.28 5.28
CA PRO A 37 -16.39 -8.84 4.35
C PRO A 37 -15.48 -9.75 5.16
N ASN A 38 -15.21 -10.97 4.67
CA ASN A 38 -14.44 -12.00 5.39
C ASN A 38 -13.24 -11.35 6.09
N ALA A 39 -13.36 -11.12 7.39
CA ALA A 39 -12.33 -10.42 8.12
C ALA A 39 -11.06 -11.27 8.10
N ILE A 40 -9.91 -10.61 8.02
CA ILE A 40 -8.63 -11.31 8.22
C ILE A 40 -8.57 -11.69 9.71
N THR A 41 -8.35 -12.97 9.96
CA THR A 41 -8.24 -13.62 11.27
C THR A 41 -7.03 -14.54 11.27
N ALA A 42 -6.61 -15.01 12.44
CA ALA A 42 -5.54 -16.00 12.53
C ALA A 42 -5.84 -17.31 11.76
N ALA A 43 -7.12 -17.63 11.53
CA ALA A 43 -7.53 -18.84 10.81
C ALA A 43 -7.43 -18.72 9.27
N ASN A 44 -7.30 -17.51 8.72
CA ASN A 44 -7.25 -17.28 7.27
C ASN A 44 -6.10 -16.37 6.81
N VAL A 45 -5.21 -15.93 7.70
CA VAL A 45 -4.06 -15.07 7.37
C VAL A 45 -3.13 -15.72 6.33
N ASP A 46 -2.98 -17.04 6.37
CA ASP A 46 -2.15 -17.80 5.43
C ASP A 46 -2.76 -17.86 4.01
N GLN A 47 -3.99 -17.40 3.82
CA GLN A 47 -4.66 -17.34 2.52
C GLN A 47 -4.43 -16.00 1.80
N ILE A 48 -3.76 -15.04 2.46
CA ILE A 48 -3.50 -13.73 1.87
C ILE A 48 -2.41 -13.88 0.80
N VAL A 49 -2.74 -13.46 -0.41
CA VAL A 49 -1.79 -13.36 -1.53
C VAL A 49 -1.75 -11.92 -2.03
N PRO A 50 -0.56 -11.37 -2.35
CA PRO A 50 -0.46 -10.09 -3.04
C PRO A 50 -1.21 -10.15 -4.37
N LEU A 51 -2.13 -9.21 -4.60
CA LEU A 51 -2.86 -9.13 -5.87
C LEU A 51 -2.08 -8.33 -6.92
N GLN A 52 -1.44 -7.26 -6.49
CA GLN A 52 -0.67 -6.36 -7.35
C GLN A 52 0.28 -5.51 -6.51
N HIS A 53 1.42 -5.16 -7.09
CA HIS A 53 2.28 -4.09 -6.60
C HIS A 53 2.06 -2.83 -7.44
N LEU A 54 1.87 -1.69 -6.79
CA LEU A 54 1.64 -0.41 -7.47
C LEU A 54 2.92 0.44 -7.41
N GLY A 55 3.50 0.71 -8.57
CA GLY A 55 4.80 1.38 -8.72
C GLY A 55 5.94 0.39 -8.94
N ASP A 56 7.16 0.92 -9.10
CA ASP A 56 8.35 0.12 -9.46
C ASP A 56 9.37 -0.02 -8.32
N GLY A 57 8.95 0.33 -7.10
CA GLY A 57 9.83 0.39 -5.94
C GLY A 57 10.83 1.55 -6.00
N VAL A 58 11.85 1.48 -5.16
CA VAL A 58 12.94 2.46 -5.14
C VAL A 58 14.14 1.88 -5.87
N MET A 59 14.67 2.62 -6.84
CA MET A 59 15.89 2.26 -7.55
C MET A 59 17.09 2.29 -6.61
N THR A 60 17.87 1.21 -6.60
CA THR A 60 19.08 1.04 -5.77
C THR A 60 20.34 0.97 -6.61
N GLN A 61 20.28 0.38 -7.81
CA GLN A 61 21.44 0.19 -8.67
C GLN A 61 21.06 0.18 -10.16
N ILE A 62 22.01 0.54 -11.02
CA ILE A 62 21.88 0.49 -12.48
C ILE A 62 23.10 -0.20 -13.09
N ALA A 63 22.89 -1.04 -14.11
CA ALA A 63 23.95 -1.56 -14.98
C ALA A 63 23.52 -1.49 -16.45
N LEU A 64 24.46 -1.13 -17.33
CA LEU A 64 24.27 -1.11 -18.77
C LEU A 64 25.03 -2.28 -19.41
N SER A 65 24.38 -2.99 -20.33
CA SER A 65 25.04 -4.02 -21.14
C SER A 65 26.01 -3.36 -22.12
N PRO A 66 27.26 -3.85 -22.23
CA PRO A 66 28.22 -3.33 -23.20
C PRO A 66 27.88 -3.63 -24.67
N SER A 67 27.04 -4.65 -24.93
CA SER A 67 26.90 -5.26 -26.26
C SER A 67 25.49 -5.23 -26.83
N ASP A 68 24.45 -5.09 -26.00
CA ASP A 68 23.09 -5.49 -26.37
C ASP A 68 22.01 -4.48 -25.96
N ASP A 69 22.38 -3.19 -25.87
CA ASP A 69 21.44 -2.08 -25.60
C ASP A 69 20.43 -2.42 -24.50
N THR A 70 20.91 -3.03 -23.40
CA THR A 70 20.07 -3.47 -22.29
C THR A 70 20.43 -2.68 -21.05
N LEU A 71 19.42 -2.10 -20.41
CA LEU A 71 19.52 -1.39 -19.16
C LEU A 71 18.90 -2.24 -18.05
N VAL A 72 19.69 -2.56 -17.04
CA VAL A 72 19.26 -3.30 -15.86
C VAL A 72 19.15 -2.34 -14.68
N VAL A 73 18.00 -2.35 -14.02
CA VAL A 73 17.72 -1.50 -12.87
C VAL A 73 17.35 -2.38 -11.69
N GLY A 74 18.22 -2.42 -10.68
CA GLY A 74 17.92 -3.02 -9.38
C GLY A 74 17.07 -2.08 -8.54
N THR A 75 16.05 -2.63 -7.89
CA THR A 75 15.12 -1.89 -7.03
C THR A 75 14.87 -2.62 -5.71
N THR A 76 14.11 -2.00 -4.81
CA THR A 76 13.69 -2.59 -3.54
C THR A 76 12.74 -3.77 -3.68
N ILE A 77 12.18 -4.00 -4.87
CA ILE A 77 11.17 -5.04 -5.11
C ILE A 77 11.58 -6.06 -6.17
N GLY A 78 12.74 -5.85 -6.81
CA GLY A 78 13.20 -6.73 -7.88
C GLY A 78 14.17 -6.06 -8.83
N VAL A 79 14.29 -6.66 -10.01
CA VAL A 79 15.13 -6.18 -11.10
C VAL A 79 14.26 -5.92 -12.32
N TYR A 80 14.34 -4.71 -12.86
CA TYR A 80 13.74 -4.34 -14.13
C TYR A 80 14.78 -4.39 -15.25
N ILE A 81 14.36 -4.88 -16.41
CA ILE A 81 15.14 -4.90 -17.63
C ILE A 81 14.46 -4.00 -18.64
N TYR A 82 15.21 -3.07 -19.21
CA TYR A 82 14.77 -2.15 -20.26
C TYR A 82 15.64 -2.32 -21.49
N ASP A 83 15.07 -2.01 -22.65
CA ASP A 83 15.85 -1.81 -23.87
C ASP A 83 16.34 -0.34 -23.86
N ASP A 84 17.60 -0.08 -24.20
CA ASP A 84 18.28 1.24 -24.10
C ASP A 84 17.59 2.32 -24.97
N GLY A 85 16.82 1.89 -25.97
CA GLY A 85 16.01 2.76 -26.83
C GLY A 85 14.61 3.11 -26.31
N ASP A 86 14.07 2.35 -25.36
CA ASP A 86 12.74 2.60 -24.77
C ASP A 86 12.74 2.29 -23.27
N THR A 87 12.91 3.35 -22.48
CA THR A 87 12.89 3.29 -21.02
C THR A 87 11.51 3.57 -20.43
N ALA A 88 10.48 3.75 -21.27
CA ALA A 88 9.12 4.03 -20.80
C ALA A 88 8.43 2.76 -20.25
N VAL A 89 8.80 1.59 -20.77
CA VAL A 89 8.22 0.31 -20.37
C VAL A 89 9.35 -0.72 -20.19
N PRO A 90 9.44 -1.39 -19.04
CA PRO A 90 10.39 -2.48 -18.88
C PRO A 90 10.00 -3.63 -19.80
N ARG A 91 11.00 -4.21 -20.45
CA ARG A 91 10.88 -5.44 -21.22
C ARG A 91 10.54 -6.62 -20.30
N ASP A 92 11.24 -6.73 -19.18
CA ASP A 92 11.08 -7.82 -18.21
C ASP A 92 11.19 -7.31 -16.76
N PHE A 93 10.56 -8.03 -15.83
CA PHE A 93 10.66 -7.78 -14.39
C PHE A 93 10.84 -9.09 -13.61
N TYR A 94 11.82 -9.10 -12.71
CA TYR A 94 12.15 -10.24 -11.85
C TYR A 94 11.97 -9.83 -10.38
N PRO A 95 10.88 -10.26 -9.71
CA PRO A 95 10.62 -9.86 -8.33
C PRO A 95 11.63 -10.49 -7.35
N THR A 96 11.97 -9.74 -6.30
CA THR A 96 12.77 -10.22 -5.17
C THR A 96 12.05 -9.91 -3.87
N ASP A 97 12.17 -10.81 -2.88
CA ASP A 97 11.56 -10.61 -1.56
C ASP A 97 12.30 -9.56 -0.72
N GLU A 98 13.55 -9.26 -1.10
CA GLU A 98 14.44 -8.32 -0.43
C GLU A 98 15.03 -7.31 -1.43
N PRO A 99 15.48 -6.13 -0.95
CA PRO A 99 16.07 -5.13 -1.82
C PRO A 99 17.31 -5.64 -2.58
N VAL A 100 17.33 -5.34 -3.88
CA VAL A 100 18.53 -5.53 -4.69
C VAL A 100 19.59 -4.53 -4.25
N GLU A 101 20.78 -5.04 -3.97
CA GLU A 101 21.93 -4.24 -3.58
C GLU A 101 22.81 -3.90 -4.78
N GLU A 102 23.13 -4.93 -5.57
CA GLU A 102 24.07 -4.81 -6.66
C GLU A 102 23.61 -5.68 -7.84
N VAL A 103 23.88 -5.20 -9.05
CA VAL A 103 23.66 -5.91 -10.30
C VAL A 103 24.92 -5.82 -11.15
N ALA A 104 25.26 -6.91 -11.83
CA ALA A 104 26.37 -6.94 -12.78
C ALA A 104 26.01 -7.82 -13.99
N ILE A 105 26.37 -7.36 -15.17
CA ILE A 105 26.10 -8.06 -16.43
C ILE A 105 27.42 -8.64 -16.96
N SER A 106 27.39 -9.89 -17.44
CA SER A 106 28.56 -10.49 -18.07
C SER A 106 28.94 -9.76 -19.36
N PRO A 107 30.21 -9.81 -19.80
CA PRO A 107 30.64 -9.12 -21.02
C PRO A 107 29.93 -9.57 -22.30
N ASP A 108 29.41 -10.79 -22.33
CA ASP A 108 28.61 -11.35 -23.44
C ASP A 108 27.11 -11.07 -23.30
N GLY A 109 26.66 -10.37 -22.24
CA GLY A 109 25.28 -10.01 -22.00
C GLY A 109 24.36 -11.15 -21.55
N GLN A 110 24.84 -12.39 -21.51
CA GLN A 110 23.99 -13.57 -21.28
C GLN A 110 23.69 -13.86 -19.81
N ILE A 111 24.49 -13.32 -18.89
CA ILE A 111 24.39 -13.61 -17.46
C ILE A 111 24.21 -12.29 -16.70
N LEU A 112 23.19 -12.27 -15.85
CA LEU A 112 22.95 -11.23 -14.86
C LEU A 112 23.21 -11.79 -13.46
N ALA A 113 24.17 -11.21 -12.75
CA ALA A 113 24.39 -11.45 -11.33
C ALA A 113 23.63 -10.41 -10.51
N VAL A 114 22.92 -10.87 -9.48
CA VAL A 114 22.15 -10.03 -8.56
C VAL A 114 22.55 -10.36 -7.14
N VAL A 115 22.88 -9.33 -6.36
CA VAL A 115 23.10 -9.44 -4.91
C VAL A 115 21.88 -8.87 -4.21
N ILE A 116 21.30 -9.68 -3.32
CA ILE A 116 20.19 -9.29 -2.45
C ILE A 116 20.69 -9.24 -1.01
N ARG A 117 20.37 -8.17 -0.27
CA ARG A 117 20.64 -8.11 1.17
C ARG A 117 19.37 -8.37 1.94
N PRO A 118 19.33 -9.37 2.84
CA PRO A 118 18.23 -9.49 3.76
C PRO A 118 18.18 -8.26 4.67
N SER A 119 17.00 -7.67 4.78
CA SER A 119 16.74 -6.66 5.79
C SER A 119 16.87 -7.30 7.18
N ASN A 120 17.80 -6.78 7.98
CA ASN A 120 18.05 -7.27 9.34
C ASN A 120 16.74 -7.21 10.15
N THR A 121 16.18 -8.37 10.46
CA THR A 121 15.15 -8.55 11.48
C THR A 121 15.85 -8.89 12.79
N THR A 122 15.77 -7.95 13.75
CA THR A 122 16.35 -8.09 15.10
C THR A 122 15.44 -8.90 16.01
#